data_AF-A0A1V5XT68-F1
#
_entry.id   AF-A0A1V5XT68-F1
#
_cell.length_a   1.000
_cell.length_b   1.000
_cell.length_c   1.000
_cell.angle_alpha   90.00
_cell.angle_beta   90.00
_cell.angle_gamma   90.00
#
_symmetry.space_group_name_H-M   'P 1'
#
loop_
_entity.id
_entity.type
_entity.pdbx_description
1 polymer ?
#
loop_
_entity_poly.entity_id
_entity_poly.type
_entity_poly.pdbx_seq_one_letter_code
_entity_poly.pdbx_strand_id
1 'polypeptide(L)'
;MSSRGPVWTLVQFWARVGHMEQLKLLSQFLFEMGHLRRVKHEGWRLAQVERPDSVAEHSLMAAQIAYILAHLEGYPNPSEAAAALVFHDCHETRIGDLHKLARRYVEADEDRAAREQLEPLGGVGQAIYDLWRQVEVREPPLGDILKDADYLECAFTGKEYLERGYAEAQDWITNVGQALRTESAKRLFAAMRETTSTAWWHGLKKLT
;
A
#
# COMPACT_ATOMS: atom_id res chain seq x y z
N MET A 1 -29.77 -10.07 -46.16
CA MET A 1 -29.11 -11.29 -45.63
C MET A 1 -28.89 -11.07 -44.14
N SER A 2 -29.71 -11.71 -43.29
CA SER A 2 -29.63 -11.60 -41.84
C SER A 2 -28.56 -12.57 -41.32
N SER A 3 -27.43 -12.03 -40.85
CA SER A 3 -26.40 -12.83 -40.18
C SER A 3 -26.89 -13.19 -38.78
N ARG A 4 -27.43 -14.40 -38.63
CA ARG A 4 -27.67 -14.98 -37.30
C ARG A 4 -26.31 -15.15 -36.62
N GLY A 5 -26.09 -14.42 -35.53
CA GLY A 5 -24.90 -14.58 -34.69
C GLY A 5 -24.79 -16.02 -34.15
N PRO A 6 -23.61 -16.43 -33.67
CA PRO A 6 -23.38 -17.80 -33.24
C PRO A 6 -24.35 -18.23 -32.13
N VAL A 7 -24.97 -19.40 -32.32
CA VAL A 7 -25.82 -20.06 -31.32
C VAL A 7 -24.91 -20.81 -30.34
N TRP A 8 -24.84 -20.33 -29.10
CA TRP A 8 -24.01 -20.93 -28.06
C TRP A 8 -24.70 -22.17 -27.47
N THR A 9 -23.90 -23.18 -27.11
CA THR A 9 -24.39 -24.31 -26.32
C THR A 9 -24.74 -23.88 -24.90
N LEU A 10 -25.63 -24.60 -24.21
CA LEU A 10 -25.95 -24.33 -22.79
C LEU A 10 -24.68 -24.30 -21.92
N VAL A 11 -23.71 -25.18 -22.18
CA VAL A 11 -22.42 -25.23 -21.47
C VAL A 11 -21.62 -23.93 -21.69
N GLN A 12 -21.50 -23.46 -22.92
CA GLN A 12 -20.81 -22.21 -23.24
C GLN A 12 -21.53 -20.99 -22.67
N PHE A 13 -22.86 -21.01 -22.65
CA PHE A 13 -23.68 -19.96 -22.05
C PHE A 13 -23.42 -19.86 -20.54
N TRP A 14 -23.51 -20.97 -19.80
CA TRP A 14 -23.26 -20.99 -18.36
C TRP A 14 -21.80 -20.67 -18.00
N ALA A 15 -20.82 -21.14 -18.78
CA ALA A 15 -19.42 -20.76 -18.61
C ALA A 15 -19.24 -19.24 -18.77
N ARG A 16 -19.84 -18.65 -19.82
CA ARG A 16 -19.77 -17.20 -20.07
C ARG A 16 -20.49 -16.37 -18.99
N VAL A 17 -21.63 -16.84 -18.50
CA VAL A 17 -22.33 -16.23 -17.36
C VAL A 17 -21.45 -16.30 -16.10
N GLY A 18 -20.83 -17.44 -15.82
CA GLY A 18 -19.88 -17.60 -14.71
C GLY A 18 -18.68 -16.64 -14.82
N HIS A 19 -18.11 -16.46 -16.01
CA HIS A 19 -17.06 -15.47 -16.24
C HIS A 19 -17.53 -14.03 -16.02
N MET A 20 -18.77 -13.70 -16.41
CA MET A 20 -19.31 -12.36 -16.21
C MET A 20 -19.57 -12.06 -14.72
N GLU A 21 -20.08 -13.03 -13.95
CA GLU A 21 -20.23 -12.86 -12.50
C GLU A 21 -18.87 -12.67 -11.81
N GLN A 22 -17.85 -13.43 -12.20
CA GLN A 22 -16.50 -13.23 -11.67
C GLN A 22 -15.94 -11.83 -11.98
N LEU A 23 -16.13 -11.35 -13.22
CA LEU A 23 -15.70 -10.01 -13.61
C LEU A 23 -16.46 -8.91 -12.86
N LYS A 24 -17.74 -9.13 -12.51
CA LYS A 24 -18.49 -8.19 -11.65
C LYS A 24 -17.91 -8.12 -10.25
N LEU A 25 -17.54 -9.26 -9.66
CA LEU A 25 -16.88 -9.29 -8.33
C LEU A 25 -15.53 -8.57 -8.36
N LEU A 26 -14.72 -8.81 -9.38
CA LEU A 26 -13.46 -8.06 -9.57
C LEU A 26 -13.71 -6.56 -9.78
N SER A 27 -14.75 -6.18 -10.53
CA SER A 27 -15.13 -4.78 -10.71
C SER A 27 -15.55 -4.12 -9.40
N GLN A 28 -16.35 -4.81 -8.57
CA GLN A 28 -16.72 -4.35 -7.23
C GLN A 28 -15.50 -4.18 -6.33
N PHE A 29 -14.58 -5.15 -6.34
CA PHE A 29 -13.31 -5.06 -5.62
C PHE A 29 -12.48 -3.85 -6.07
N LEU A 30 -12.39 -3.57 -7.37
CA LEU A 30 -11.67 -2.38 -7.86
C LEU A 30 -12.33 -1.07 -7.44
N PHE A 31 -13.67 -1.02 -7.36
CA PHE A 31 -14.37 0.14 -6.77
C PHE A 31 -14.10 0.27 -5.26
N GLU A 32 -14.02 -0.86 -4.55
CA GLU A 32 -13.67 -0.94 -3.14
C GLU A 32 -12.23 -0.44 -2.91
N MET A 33 -11.23 -0.96 -3.65
CA MET A 33 -9.84 -0.46 -3.60
C MET A 33 -9.76 1.03 -3.96
N GLY A 34 -10.58 1.49 -4.91
CA GLY A 34 -10.71 2.89 -5.26
C GLY A 34 -11.22 3.79 -4.11
N HIS A 35 -11.77 3.20 -3.04
CA HIS A 35 -12.15 3.88 -1.80
C HIS A 35 -10.95 4.29 -0.95
N LEU A 36 -9.79 3.63 -1.07
CA LEU A 36 -8.58 3.99 -0.32
C LEU A 36 -8.13 5.44 -0.57
N ARG A 37 -8.46 6.05 -1.72
CA ARG A 37 -8.22 7.49 -1.98
C ARG A 37 -8.97 8.44 -1.03
N ARG A 38 -10.02 7.93 -0.37
CA ARG A 38 -10.86 8.66 0.60
C ARG A 38 -10.55 8.27 2.04
N VAL A 39 -9.94 7.11 2.26
CA VAL A 39 -9.41 6.72 3.57
C VAL A 39 -8.14 7.54 3.80
N LYS A 40 -8.14 8.36 4.83
CA LYS A 40 -7.00 9.23 5.16
C LYS A 40 -6.13 8.56 6.19
N HIS A 41 -4.84 8.87 6.16
CA HIS A 41 -3.92 8.52 7.22
C HIS A 41 -4.22 9.37 8.45
N GLU A 42 -5.09 8.85 9.31
CA GLU A 42 -5.65 9.53 10.47
C GLU A 42 -4.59 9.80 11.53
N GLY A 43 -3.50 9.03 11.54
CA GLY A 43 -2.33 9.28 12.39
C GLY A 43 -1.79 10.72 12.25
N TRP A 44 -1.75 11.27 11.04
CA TRP A 44 -1.24 12.64 10.82
C TRP A 44 -2.10 13.73 11.44
N ARG A 45 -3.38 13.46 11.76
CA ARG A 45 -4.21 14.45 12.47
C ARG A 45 -3.72 14.69 13.90
N LEU A 46 -3.06 13.71 14.52
CA LEU A 46 -2.41 13.90 15.82
C LEU A 46 -1.25 14.90 15.73
N ALA A 47 -0.60 14.98 14.56
CA ALA A 47 0.41 15.99 14.22
C ALA A 47 -0.21 17.30 13.66
N GLN A 48 -1.53 17.48 13.81
CA GLN A 48 -2.29 18.65 13.35
C GLN A 48 -2.32 18.87 11.83
N VAL A 49 -1.99 17.84 11.04
CA VAL A 49 -2.10 17.90 9.59
C VAL A 49 -3.58 17.95 9.19
N GLU A 50 -4.00 19.05 8.57
CA GLU A 50 -5.42 19.27 8.20
C GLU A 50 -5.89 18.32 7.09
N ARG A 51 -5.01 18.08 6.10
CA ARG A 51 -5.27 17.27 4.91
C ARG A 51 -4.21 16.18 4.78
N PRO A 52 -4.32 15.10 5.54
CA PRO A 52 -3.45 13.95 5.39
C PRO A 52 -3.52 13.37 3.97
N ASP A 53 -2.43 12.72 3.58
CA ASP A 53 -2.40 11.77 2.50
C ASP A 53 -3.43 10.64 2.74
N SER A 54 -3.81 10.00 1.65
CA SER A 54 -4.68 8.84 1.66
C SER A 54 -3.88 7.54 1.72
N VAL A 55 -4.52 6.48 2.22
CA VAL A 55 -3.93 5.13 2.23
C VAL A 55 -3.51 4.71 0.82
N ALA A 56 -4.24 5.16 -0.22
CA ALA A 56 -3.86 4.90 -1.61
C ALA A 56 -2.55 5.61 -2.04
N GLU A 57 -2.30 6.83 -1.56
CA GLU A 57 -1.06 7.57 -1.83
C GLU A 57 0.12 6.87 -1.13
N HIS A 58 -0.07 6.50 0.13
CA HIS A 58 0.87 5.71 0.92
C HIS A 58 1.22 4.38 0.28
N SER A 59 0.23 3.52 0.01
CA SER A 59 0.46 2.17 -0.52
C SER A 59 1.29 2.20 -1.81
N LEU A 60 1.06 3.20 -2.68
CA LEU A 60 1.84 3.35 -3.90
C LEU A 60 3.30 3.72 -3.62
N MET A 61 3.55 4.71 -2.75
CA MET A 61 4.91 5.13 -2.42
C MET A 61 5.66 4.06 -1.62
N ALA A 62 5.00 3.39 -0.67
CA ALA A 62 5.53 2.25 0.07
C ALA A 62 5.93 1.11 -0.88
N ALA A 63 5.11 0.79 -1.90
CA ALA A 63 5.45 -0.22 -2.91
C ALA A 63 6.66 0.16 -3.76
N GLN A 64 6.81 1.45 -4.11
CA GLN A 64 7.99 1.95 -4.84
C GLN A 64 9.26 1.82 -3.98
N ILE A 65 9.16 2.15 -2.69
CA ILE A 65 10.26 1.98 -1.73
C ILE A 65 10.58 0.49 -1.55
N ALA A 66 9.59 -0.38 -1.43
CA ALA A 66 9.78 -1.82 -1.30
C ALA A 66 10.55 -2.41 -2.49
N TYR A 67 10.22 -2.00 -3.71
CA TYR A 67 10.97 -2.38 -4.91
C TYR A 67 12.45 -1.95 -4.82
N ILE A 68 12.69 -0.70 -4.40
CA ILE A 68 14.04 -0.14 -4.27
C ILE A 68 14.84 -0.88 -3.19
N LEU A 69 14.27 -1.06 -1.99
CA LEU A 69 14.93 -1.77 -0.89
C LEU A 69 15.21 -3.22 -1.26
N ALA A 70 14.25 -3.93 -1.86
CA ALA A 70 14.45 -5.29 -2.33
C ALA A 70 15.63 -5.39 -3.31
N HIS A 71 15.78 -4.42 -4.22
CA HIS A 71 16.92 -4.36 -5.12
C HIS A 71 18.24 -4.10 -4.38
N LEU A 72 18.26 -3.18 -3.41
CA LEU A 72 19.45 -2.83 -2.63
C LEU A 72 19.89 -3.94 -1.67
N GLU A 73 18.96 -4.73 -1.13
CA GLU A 73 19.23 -5.90 -0.31
C GLU A 73 19.55 -7.16 -1.14
N GLY A 74 19.46 -7.10 -2.47
CA GLY A 74 19.70 -8.25 -3.35
C GLY A 74 18.62 -9.34 -3.25
N TYR A 75 17.38 -8.97 -2.86
CA TYR A 75 16.25 -9.90 -2.85
C TYR A 75 15.91 -10.32 -4.30
N PRO A 76 15.71 -11.62 -4.58
CA PRO A 76 15.59 -12.13 -5.95
C PRO A 76 14.36 -11.60 -6.70
N ASN A 77 13.27 -11.24 -6.01
CA ASN A 77 12.01 -10.83 -6.63
C ASN A 77 11.52 -9.43 -6.18
N PRO A 78 12.16 -8.32 -6.56
CA PRO A 78 11.71 -6.98 -6.15
C PRO A 78 10.27 -6.64 -6.54
N SER A 79 9.78 -7.20 -7.65
CA SER A 79 8.38 -7.04 -8.08
C SER A 79 7.37 -7.68 -7.14
N GLU A 80 7.72 -8.80 -6.48
CA GLU A 80 6.88 -9.42 -5.46
C GLU A 80 6.75 -8.51 -4.24
N ALA A 81 7.87 -7.92 -3.80
CA ALA A 81 7.87 -7.00 -2.67
C ALA A 81 7.00 -5.75 -2.93
N ALA A 82 7.09 -5.18 -4.14
CA ALA A 82 6.22 -4.08 -4.55
C ALA A 82 4.75 -4.50 -4.60
N ALA A 83 4.44 -5.68 -5.15
CA ALA A 83 3.08 -6.18 -5.24
C ALA A 83 2.45 -6.41 -3.86
N ALA A 84 3.23 -6.88 -2.88
CA ALA A 84 2.76 -7.03 -1.51
C ALA A 84 2.29 -5.69 -0.90
N LEU A 85 3.09 -4.63 -1.01
CA LEU A 85 2.71 -3.30 -0.50
C LEU A 85 1.56 -2.65 -1.27
N VAL A 86 1.35 -2.97 -2.54
CA VAL A 86 0.17 -2.49 -3.29
C VAL A 86 -1.15 -2.95 -2.65
N PHE A 87 -1.16 -4.11 -1.99
CA PHE A 87 -2.37 -4.71 -1.42
C PHE A 87 -2.38 -4.78 0.11
N HIS A 88 -1.32 -4.38 0.79
CA HIS A 88 -1.20 -4.62 2.24
C HIS A 88 -2.29 -3.93 3.09
N ASP A 89 -2.75 -2.75 2.69
CA ASP A 89 -3.84 -2.04 3.36
C ASP A 89 -5.20 -2.23 2.69
N CYS A 90 -5.37 -3.26 1.85
CA CYS A 90 -6.64 -3.47 1.15
C CYS A 90 -7.84 -3.60 2.11
N HIS A 91 -7.61 -4.20 3.28
CA HIS A 91 -8.58 -4.39 4.34
C HIS A 91 -9.04 -3.07 4.99
N GLU A 92 -8.25 -2.00 4.91
CA GLU A 92 -8.60 -0.68 5.47
C GLU A 92 -9.75 0.00 4.73
N THR A 93 -10.16 -0.49 3.55
CA THR A 93 -11.43 -0.07 2.92
C THR A 93 -12.66 -0.38 3.79
N ARG A 94 -12.55 -1.34 4.70
CA ARG A 94 -13.65 -1.80 5.57
C ARG A 94 -13.51 -1.32 7.01
N ILE A 95 -12.28 -1.28 7.53
CA ILE A 95 -12.01 -0.97 8.93
C ILE A 95 -11.43 0.43 9.17
N GLY A 96 -10.98 1.12 8.11
CA GLY A 96 -10.27 2.39 8.18
C GLY A 96 -8.81 2.26 8.62
N ASP A 97 -8.04 3.35 8.52
CA ASP A 97 -6.68 3.43 9.07
C ASP A 97 -6.74 3.52 10.61
N LEU A 98 -6.34 2.44 11.28
CA LEU A 98 -6.24 2.38 12.73
C LEU A 98 -4.86 2.84 13.19
N HIS A 99 -4.72 4.14 13.40
CA HIS A 99 -3.47 4.73 13.90
C HIS A 99 -3.03 4.15 15.26
N LYS A 100 -1.72 4.21 15.58
CA LYS A 100 -1.11 3.57 16.76
C LYS A 100 -1.79 3.89 18.11
N LEU A 101 -2.31 5.11 18.28
CA LEU A 101 -3.07 5.47 19.48
C LEU A 101 -4.42 4.73 19.56
N ALA A 102 -5.17 4.61 18.46
CA ALA A 102 -6.43 3.86 18.41
C ALA A 102 -6.18 2.36 18.68
N ARG A 103 -5.09 1.79 18.13
CA ARG A 103 -4.69 0.39 18.36
C ARG A 103 -4.37 0.04 19.83
N ARG A 104 -4.25 1.02 20.73
CA ARG A 104 -4.16 0.74 22.19
C ARG A 104 -5.50 0.33 22.81
N TYR A 105 -6.61 0.65 22.15
CA TYR A 105 -7.96 0.49 22.71
C TYR A 105 -8.90 -0.28 21.79
N VAL A 106 -8.57 -0.38 20.51
CA VAL A 106 -9.36 -1.06 19.48
C VAL A 106 -8.50 -2.16 18.87
N GLU A 107 -9.06 -3.36 18.83
CA GLU A 107 -8.52 -4.50 18.10
C GLU A 107 -9.48 -4.80 16.94
N ALA A 108 -8.97 -4.75 15.72
CA ALA A 108 -9.72 -5.11 14.53
C ALA A 108 -9.25 -6.48 14.03
N ASP A 109 -10.19 -7.25 13.50
CA ASP A 109 -9.91 -8.53 12.86
C ASP A 109 -9.50 -8.29 11.40
N GLU A 110 -8.26 -7.85 11.22
CA GLU A 110 -7.68 -7.49 9.91
C GLU A 110 -7.64 -8.69 8.96
N ASP A 111 -7.32 -9.88 9.48
CA ASP A 111 -7.33 -11.14 8.71
C ASP A 111 -8.72 -11.48 8.18
N ARG A 112 -9.74 -11.40 9.03
CA ARG A 112 -11.12 -11.61 8.60
C ARG A 112 -11.56 -10.58 7.58
N ALA A 113 -11.22 -9.30 7.78
CA ALA A 113 -11.55 -8.25 6.82
C ALA A 113 -10.93 -8.52 5.44
N ALA A 114 -9.65 -8.91 5.39
CA ALA A 114 -8.96 -9.28 4.17
C ALA A 114 -9.55 -10.55 3.53
N ARG A 115 -9.84 -11.60 4.31
CA ARG A 115 -10.47 -12.83 3.82
C ARG A 115 -11.84 -12.59 3.21
N GLU A 116 -12.73 -11.93 3.94
CA GLU A 116 -14.08 -11.61 3.46
C GLU A 116 -14.05 -10.68 2.23
N GLN A 117 -12.98 -9.92 2.05
CA GLN A 117 -12.78 -9.06 0.88
C GLN A 117 -12.32 -9.86 -0.34
N LEU A 118 -11.43 -10.82 -0.16
CA LEU A 118 -10.70 -11.46 -1.24
C LEU A 118 -11.27 -12.84 -1.63
N GLU A 119 -11.87 -13.58 -0.70
CA GLU A 119 -12.42 -14.93 -0.96
C GLU A 119 -13.40 -14.98 -2.15
N PRO A 120 -14.35 -14.04 -2.32
CA PRO A 120 -15.26 -14.04 -3.49
C PRO A 120 -14.53 -13.92 -4.84
N LEU A 121 -13.29 -13.43 -4.85
CA LEU A 121 -12.51 -13.21 -6.07
C LEU A 121 -11.79 -14.48 -6.57
N GLY A 122 -11.98 -15.62 -5.90
CA GLY A 122 -11.45 -16.93 -6.30
C GLY A 122 -9.93 -16.93 -6.34
N GLY A 123 -9.33 -17.53 -7.39
CA GLY A 123 -7.88 -17.66 -7.49
C GLY A 123 -7.10 -16.32 -7.49
N VAL A 124 -7.68 -15.25 -8.02
CA VAL A 124 -7.08 -13.90 -7.95
C VAL A 124 -7.09 -13.39 -6.52
N GLY A 125 -8.21 -13.60 -5.81
CA GLY A 125 -8.33 -13.25 -4.39
C GLY A 125 -7.32 -13.96 -3.52
N GLN A 126 -7.13 -15.28 -3.73
CA GLN A 126 -6.12 -16.04 -3.01
C GLN A 126 -4.72 -15.49 -3.24
N ALA A 127 -4.36 -15.17 -4.49
CA ALA A 127 -3.04 -14.61 -4.81
C ALA A 127 -2.80 -13.25 -4.12
N ILE A 128 -3.82 -12.40 -4.04
CA ILE A 128 -3.74 -11.12 -3.31
C ILE A 128 -3.65 -11.36 -1.79
N TYR A 129 -4.42 -12.30 -1.26
CA TYR A 129 -4.41 -12.63 0.16
C TYR A 129 -3.06 -13.21 0.60
N ASP A 130 -2.42 -14.01 -0.25
CA ASP A 130 -1.08 -14.53 0.01
C ASP A 130 -0.04 -13.40 0.07
N LEU A 131 -0.13 -12.40 -0.84
CA LEU A 131 0.69 -11.19 -0.80
C LEU A 131 0.45 -10.36 0.48
N TRP A 132 -0.81 -10.13 0.83
CA TRP A 132 -1.20 -9.43 2.06
C TRP A 132 -0.60 -10.12 3.29
N ARG A 133 -0.71 -11.45 3.36
CA ARG A 133 -0.21 -12.26 4.48
C ARG A 133 1.32 -12.21 4.62
N GLN A 134 2.07 -12.03 3.53
CA GLN A 134 3.53 -11.85 3.61
C GLN A 134 3.92 -10.61 4.44
N VAL A 135 3.14 -9.52 4.33
CA VAL A 135 3.34 -8.30 5.11
C VAL A 135 3.01 -8.51 6.58
N GLU A 136 1.97 -9.28 6.88
CA GLU A 136 1.52 -9.53 8.26
C GLU A 136 2.42 -10.50 9.04
N VAL A 137 2.86 -11.59 8.41
CA VAL A 137 3.71 -12.59 9.10
C VAL A 137 5.13 -12.06 9.31
N ARG A 138 5.62 -11.18 8.42
CA ARG A 138 6.94 -10.52 8.52
C ARG A 138 8.12 -11.49 8.58
N GLU A 139 8.11 -12.54 7.76
CA GLU A 139 9.23 -13.51 7.70
C GLU A 139 10.46 -12.90 6.99
N PRO A 140 11.64 -12.86 7.62
CA PRO A 140 12.85 -12.35 6.97
C PRO A 140 13.34 -13.26 5.81
N PRO A 141 13.99 -12.70 4.78
CA PRO A 141 14.37 -11.28 4.65
C PRO A 141 13.25 -10.38 4.11
N LEU A 142 12.24 -10.94 3.44
CA LEU A 142 11.21 -10.16 2.78
C LEU A 142 10.39 -9.32 3.77
N GLY A 143 9.96 -9.90 4.88
CA GLY A 143 9.18 -9.20 5.90
C GLY A 143 9.85 -7.95 6.47
N ASP A 144 11.17 -7.98 6.66
CA ASP A 144 11.94 -6.81 7.10
C ASP A 144 11.99 -5.74 6.00
N ILE A 145 12.19 -6.13 4.74
CA ILE A 145 12.15 -5.22 3.58
C ILE A 145 10.79 -4.53 3.47
N LEU A 146 9.70 -5.31 3.55
CA LEU A 146 8.33 -4.79 3.42
C LEU A 146 8.02 -3.82 4.57
N LYS A 147 8.41 -4.17 5.80
CA LYS A 147 8.11 -3.32 6.95
C LYS A 147 8.94 -2.05 6.98
N ASP A 148 10.21 -2.14 6.59
CA ASP A 148 11.05 -0.96 6.44
C ASP A 148 10.54 -0.04 5.32
N ALA A 149 9.98 -0.59 4.24
CA ALA A 149 9.41 0.20 3.16
C ALA A 149 8.17 1.02 3.60
N ASP A 150 7.24 0.37 4.31
CA ASP A 150 6.09 1.02 4.96
C ASP A 150 6.56 2.14 5.92
N TYR A 151 7.51 1.84 6.81
CA TYR A 151 8.06 2.84 7.72
C TYR A 151 8.78 4.00 7.03
N LEU A 152 9.57 3.70 5.99
CA LEU A 152 10.27 4.76 5.25
C LEU A 152 9.29 5.68 4.55
N GLU A 153 8.23 5.15 3.90
CA GLU A 153 7.17 5.98 3.34
C GLU A 153 6.69 6.99 4.40
N CYS A 154 6.36 6.49 5.58
CA CYS A 154 5.85 7.32 6.66
C CYS A 154 6.87 8.39 7.10
N ALA A 155 8.16 8.07 7.10
CA ALA A 155 9.22 9.05 7.40
C ALA A 155 9.44 10.08 6.29
N PHE A 156 9.34 9.71 5.01
CA PHE A 156 9.42 10.64 3.89
C PHE A 156 8.23 11.61 3.92
N THR A 157 7.02 11.09 4.09
CA THR A 157 5.79 11.89 4.25
C THR A 157 5.87 12.78 5.49
N GLY A 158 6.36 12.26 6.61
CA GLY A 158 6.63 13.03 7.83
C GLY A 158 7.63 14.17 7.61
N LYS A 159 8.67 13.95 6.80
CA LYS A 159 9.61 15.00 6.43
C LYS A 159 8.96 16.11 5.61
N GLU A 160 8.11 15.76 4.65
CA GLU A 160 7.35 16.77 3.91
C GLU A 160 6.47 17.61 4.83
N TYR A 161 5.77 16.97 5.78
CA TYR A 161 4.93 17.68 6.75
C TYR A 161 5.75 18.57 7.69
N LEU A 162 6.89 18.09 8.16
CA LEU A 162 7.81 18.86 8.98
C LEU A 162 8.29 20.13 8.25
N GLU A 163 8.69 20.00 6.98
CA GLU A 163 9.12 21.13 6.16
C GLU A 163 7.98 22.10 5.81
N ARG A 164 6.71 21.65 5.88
CA ARG A 164 5.50 22.49 5.76
C ARG A 164 5.12 23.18 7.08
N GLY A 165 5.81 22.90 8.19
CA GLY A 165 5.60 23.54 9.49
C GLY A 165 4.85 22.70 10.53
N TYR A 166 4.51 21.44 10.22
CA TYR A 166 3.90 20.52 11.19
C TYR A 166 4.99 19.91 12.10
N ALA A 167 5.41 20.66 13.12
CA ALA A 167 6.54 20.30 13.98
C ALA A 167 6.43 18.90 14.63
N GLU A 168 5.20 18.49 15.00
CA GLU A 168 4.94 17.19 15.62
C GLU A 168 5.22 15.99 14.69
N ALA A 169 5.29 16.21 13.37
CA ALA A 169 5.68 15.16 12.42
C ALA A 169 7.11 14.61 12.68
N GLN A 170 7.95 15.37 13.39
CA GLN A 170 9.27 14.92 13.83
C GLN A 170 9.21 13.66 14.71
N ASP A 171 8.13 13.43 15.46
CA ASP A 171 7.96 12.22 16.27
C ASP A 171 7.88 10.96 15.39
N TRP A 172 7.13 11.01 14.28
CA TRP A 172 7.05 9.92 13.30
C TRP A 172 8.42 9.59 12.70
N ILE A 173 9.15 10.62 12.25
CA ILE A 173 10.51 10.44 11.69
C ILE A 173 11.43 9.78 12.72
N THR A 174 11.40 10.24 13.97
CA THR A 174 12.25 9.73 15.05
C THR A 174 11.93 8.27 15.36
N ASN A 175 10.64 7.94 15.49
CA ASN A 175 10.17 6.59 15.80
C ASN A 175 10.46 5.61 14.66
N VAL A 176 10.32 6.03 13.40
CA VAL A 176 10.71 5.22 12.24
C VAL A 176 12.21 4.92 12.28
N GLY A 177 13.06 5.93 12.47
CA GLY A 177 14.51 5.76 12.44
C GLY A 177 15.04 4.74 13.47
N GLN A 178 14.33 4.55 14.58
CA GLN A 178 14.66 3.55 15.61
C GLN A 178 14.20 2.13 15.25
N ALA A 179 13.21 2.00 14.37
CA ALA A 179 12.56 0.73 14.05
C ALA A 179 13.14 0.03 12.80
N LEU A 180 13.89 0.75 11.96
CA LEU A 180 14.43 0.23 10.70
C LEU A 180 15.42 -0.93 10.92
N ARG A 181 15.31 -1.98 10.10
CA ARG A 181 16.08 -3.23 10.28
C ARG A 181 17.17 -3.44 9.23
N THR A 182 16.81 -3.33 7.95
CA THR A 182 17.70 -3.55 6.81
C THR A 182 18.77 -2.47 6.71
N GLU A 183 19.93 -2.82 6.15
CA GLU A 183 21.04 -1.87 6.02
C GLU A 183 20.75 -0.82 4.95
N SER A 184 20.09 -1.20 3.85
CA SER A 184 19.63 -0.26 2.82
C SER A 184 18.63 0.75 3.37
N ALA A 185 17.66 0.33 4.20
CA ALA A 185 16.68 1.25 4.76
C ALA A 185 17.32 2.26 5.72
N LYS A 186 18.22 1.81 6.62
CA LYS A 186 18.96 2.71 7.52
C LYS A 186 19.77 3.75 6.75
N ARG A 187 20.46 3.32 5.68
CA ARG A 187 21.25 4.21 4.81
C ARG A 187 20.37 5.20 4.06
N LEU A 188 19.24 4.75 3.52
CA LEU A 188 18.29 5.61 2.82
C LEU A 188 17.64 6.62 3.77
N PHE A 189 17.28 6.21 4.99
CA PHE A 189 16.79 7.11 6.03
C PHE A 189 17.80 8.19 6.41
N ALA A 190 19.07 7.82 6.58
CA ALA A 190 20.14 8.78 6.86
C ALA A 190 20.30 9.80 5.72
N ALA A 191 20.28 9.35 4.46
CA ALA A 191 20.33 10.23 3.29
C ALA A 191 19.10 11.14 3.18
N MET A 192 17.91 10.60 3.47
CA MET A 192 16.65 11.35 3.50
C MET A 192 16.73 12.52 4.48
N ARG A 193 17.30 12.33 5.67
CA ARG A 193 17.44 13.40 6.68
C ARG A 193 18.23 14.61 6.18
N GLU A 194 19.24 14.40 5.35
CA GLU A 194 20.07 15.46 4.76
C GLU A 194 19.48 16.07 3.47
N THR A 195 18.41 15.49 2.92
CA THR A 195 17.84 15.89 1.62
C THR A 195 16.54 16.68 1.78
N THR A 196 16.46 17.94 1.36
CA THR A 196 15.18 18.70 1.37
C THR A 196 14.13 18.06 0.46
N SER A 197 12.87 17.99 0.88
CA SER A 197 11.79 17.32 0.11
C SER A 197 11.56 17.91 -1.29
N THR A 198 11.93 19.16 -1.50
CA THR A 198 11.77 19.87 -2.78
C THR A 198 13.00 19.81 -3.69
N ALA A 199 14.12 19.24 -3.23
CA ALA A 199 15.39 19.28 -3.96
C ALA A 199 15.33 18.64 -5.36
N TRP A 200 14.47 17.64 -5.56
CA TRP A 200 14.42 16.83 -6.78
C TRP A 200 14.12 17.61 -8.07
N TRP A 201 13.38 18.72 -8.00
CA TRP A 201 13.03 19.52 -9.19
C TRP A 201 13.87 20.78 -9.36
N HIS A 202 14.64 21.18 -8.34
CA HIS A 202 15.46 22.39 -8.38
C HIS A 202 16.48 22.32 -9.53
N GLY A 203 16.54 23.37 -10.36
CA GLY A 203 17.43 23.43 -11.53
C GLY A 203 16.90 22.74 -12.81
N LEU A 204 15.76 22.04 -12.75
CA LEU A 204 15.15 21.39 -13.92
C LEU A 204 14.22 22.32 -14.72
N LYS A 205 13.75 23.43 -14.13
CA LYS A 205 12.87 24.42 -14.77
C LYS A 205 13.69 25.46 -15.56
N LYS A 206 14.38 25.04 -16.62
CA LYS A 206 15.03 25.97 -17.55
C LYS A 206 13.97 26.59 -18.46
N LEU A 207 13.81 27.90 -18.39
CA LEU A 207 13.05 28.65 -19.39
C LEU A 207 13.96 28.80 -20.62
N THR A 208 13.59 28.15 -21.71
CA THR A 208 14.20 28.34 -23.03
C THR A 208 13.93 29.72 -23.58
#